data_AF-A0A7Y4YL00-F1
#
_entry.id   AF-A0A7Y4YL00-F1
#
_cell.length_a   1.000
_cell.length_b   1.000
_cell.length_c   1.000
_cell.angle_alpha   90.00
_cell.angle_beta   90.00
_cell.angle_gamma   90.00
#
_symmetry.space_group_name_H-M   'P 1'
#
loop_
_entity.id
_entity.type
_entity.pdbx_description
1 polymer ?
#
loop_
_entity_poly.entity_id
_entity_poly.type
_entity_poly.pdbx_seq_one_letter_code
_entity_poly.pdbx_strand_id
1 'polypeptide(L)' 'MLELRPTCEHSNKALPPDSREARICSYECTFCVACVEQVLGNVCPN' A
#
# COMPACT_ATOMS: atom_id res chain seq x y z
N MET A 1 15.85 -2.05 -4.88
CA MET A 1 14.79 -2.80 -5.59
C MET A 1 13.55 -2.59 -4.77
N LEU A 2 12.52 -1.95 -5.31
CA LEU A 2 11.27 -1.70 -4.56
C LEU A 2 10.57 -3.05 -4.35
N GLU A 3 10.49 -3.51 -3.12
CA GLU A 3 9.81 -4.75 -2.76
C GLU A 3 8.37 -4.48 -2.33
N LEU A 4 7.41 -4.99 -3.11
CA LEU A 4 5.99 -4.91 -2.75
C LEU A 4 5.71 -5.87 -1.60
N ARG A 5 5.25 -5.34 -0.46
CA ARG A 5 4.83 -6.20 0.65
C ARG A 5 3.49 -6.86 0.31
N PRO A 6 3.28 -8.12 0.70
CA PRO A 6 2.05 -8.85 0.39
C PRO A 6 0.83 -8.38 1.22
N THR A 7 0.96 -7.28 1.97
CA THR A 7 -0.05 -6.76 2.90
C THR A 7 -0.05 -5.23 2.94
N CYS A 8 -1.22 -4.65 3.20
CA CYS A 8 -1.40 -3.22 3.45
C CYS A 8 -0.93 -2.88 4.87
N GLU A 9 -0.03 -1.91 5.03
CA GLU A 9 0.48 -1.50 6.35
C GLU A 9 -0.58 -0.80 7.22
N HIS A 10 -1.64 -0.22 6.64
CA HIS A 10 -2.70 0.45 7.39
C HIS A 10 -3.79 -0.52 7.91
N SER A 11 -4.31 -1.37 7.03
CA SER A 11 -5.45 -2.26 7.35
C SER A 11 -5.10 -3.75 7.41
N ASN A 12 -3.84 -4.13 7.21
CA ASN A 12 -3.42 -5.54 7.10
C ASN A 12 -4.15 -6.36 6.02
N LYS A 13 -4.80 -5.70 5.05
CA LYS A 13 -5.44 -6.37 3.90
C LYS A 13 -4.37 -7.09 3.08
N ALA A 14 -4.62 -8.34 2.71
CA ALA A 14 -3.75 -9.08 1.79
C ALA A 14 -3.70 -8.39 0.41
N LEU A 15 -2.49 -8.14 -0.06
CA LEU A 15 -2.16 -7.52 -1.34
C LEU A 15 -1.19 -8.45 -2.08
N PRO A 16 -1.70 -9.48 -2.78
CA PRO A 16 -0.83 -10.36 -3.54
C PRO A 16 -0.04 -9.57 -4.61
N PRO A 17 1.12 -10.08 -5.07
CA PRO A 17 1.99 -9.37 -6.01
C PRO A 17 1.34 -9.05 -7.36
N ASP A 18 0.32 -9.83 -7.75
CA ASP A 18 -0.49 -9.59 -8.95
C ASP A 18 -1.66 -8.59 -8.71
N SER A 19 -1.82 -8.10 -7.47
CA SER A 19 -2.92 -7.23 -7.11
C SER A 19 -2.72 -5.82 -7.68
N ARG A 20 -3.68 -5.40 -8.50
CA ARG A 20 -3.76 -4.03 -9.05
C ARG A 20 -4.14 -2.98 -8.00
N GLU A 21 -4.51 -3.43 -6.80
CA GLU A 21 -4.88 -2.55 -5.68
C GLU A 21 -3.68 -2.14 -4.81
N ALA A 22 -2.48 -2.67 -5.06
CA ALA A 22 -1.32 -2.36 -4.24
C ALA A 22 -0.63 -1.07 -4.72
N ARG A 23 -0.30 -0.18 -3.77
CA ARG A 23 0.45 1.06 -3.99
C ARG A 23 1.68 1.03 -3.09
N ILE A 24 2.84 1.35 -3.62
CA ILE A 24 4.11 1.43 -2.87
C ILE A 24 4.62 2.88 -2.89
N CYS A 25 5.11 3.39 -1.76
CA CYS A 25 5.75 4.71 -1.67
C CYS A 25 7.28 4.63 -1.84
N SER A 26 7.95 5.78 -1.92
CA SER A 26 9.42 5.86 -2.03
C SER A 26 10.18 5.28 -0.83
N TYR A 27 9.52 5.14 0.32
CA TYR A 27 10.02 4.50 1.54
C TYR A 27 9.64 3.02 1.63
N GLU A 28 9.14 2.44 0.55
CA GLU A 28 8.85 1.00 0.45
C GLU A 28 7.68 0.53 1.34
N CYS A 29 6.84 1.45 1.82
CA CYS A 29 5.58 1.10 2.49
C CYS A 29 4.52 0.70 1.44
N THR A 30 3.78 -0.38 1.70
CA THR A 30 2.72 -0.87 0.81
C THR A 30 1.34 -0.61 1.40
N PHE A 31 0.46 -0.01 0.61
CA PHE A 31 -0.92 0.30 0.99
C PHE A 31 -1.90 -0.13 -0.09
N CYS A 32 -3.14 -0.44 0.30
CA CYS A 32 -4.19 -0.73 -0.68
C CYS A 32 -4.79 0.59 -1.20
N VAL A 33 -5.31 0.58 -2.43
CA VAL A 33 -5.99 1.73 -3.07
C VAL A 33 -7.05 2.33 -2.14
N ALA A 34 -7.85 1.50 -1.47
CA ALA A 34 -8.86 1.99 -0.52
C ALA A 34 -8.25 2.83 0.62
N CYS A 35 -7.13 2.40 1.22
CA CYS A 35 -6.46 3.20 2.24
C CYS A 35 -5.89 4.49 1.66
N VAL A 36 -5.24 4.38 0.49
CA VAL A 36 -4.63 5.53 -0.19
C VAL A 36 -5.67 6.59 -0.53
N GLU A 37 -6.86 6.20 -1.02
CA GLU A 37 -7.89 7.13 -1.45
C GLU A 37 -8.80 7.61 -0.31
N GLN A 38 -9.17 6.73 0.63
CA GLN A 38 -10.19 7.05 1.65
C GLN A 38 -9.59 7.50 2.99
N VAL A 39 -8.37 7.09 3.32
CA VAL A 39 -7.77 7.35 4.63
C VAL A 39 -6.57 8.29 4.53
N LEU A 40 -5.65 7.99 3.62
CA LEU A 40 -4.33 8.60 3.54
C LEU A 40 -4.26 9.79 2.57
N GLY A 41 -5.24 9.92 1.66
CA GLY A 41 -5.30 11.02 0.69
C GLY A 41 -4.09 11.11 -0.25
N ASN A 42 -3.59 9.97 -0.75
CA ASN A 42 -2.36 9.87 -1.54
C ASN A 42 -1.06 10.32 -0.82
N VAL A 43 -1.06 10.42 0.51
CA VAL A 43 0.13 10.76 1.31
C VAL A 43 0.46 9.63 2.28
N CYS A 44 1.70 9.13 2.23
CA CYS A 44 2.19 8.14 3.19
C CYS A 44 2.27 8.77 4.60
N PRO A 45 1.74 8.12 5.66
CA PRO A 45 1.78 8.66 7.02
C PRO A 45 3.07 8.34 7.79
N ASN A 46 3.89 7.40 7.28
CA ASN A 46 5.23 7.10 7.77
C ASN A 46 6.28 8.01 7.11
#